data_AF-A0A4Y3FT46-F1
#
_entry.id   AF-A0A4Y3FT46-F1
#
_cell.length_a   1.000
_cell.length_b   1.000
_cell.length_c   1.000
_cell.angle_alpha   90.00
_cell.angle_beta   90.00
_cell.angle_gamma   90.00
#
_symmetry.space_group_name_H-M   'P 1'
#
loop_
_entity.id
_entity.type
_entity.pdbx_description
1 polymer ?
#
loop_
_entity_poly.entity_id
_entity_poly.type
_entity_poly.pdbx_seq_one_letter_code
_entity_poly.pdbx_strand_id
1 'polypeptide(L)'
;MEEVDIGKLRSSCPGSTEIKRPKPEYMICSKCKSEVEIWSDEVEAECEECGTIVKKTRDNLCINWCEYAEKCIGKEKLNALKGSK
;
A
#
# COMPACT_ATOMS: atom_id res chain seq x y z
N MET A 1 27.60 21.25 12.51
CA MET A 1 26.14 21.15 12.35
C MET A 1 25.93 20.63 10.94
N GLU A 2 26.09 19.32 10.75
CA GLU A 2 25.85 18.73 9.42
C GLU A 2 24.34 18.62 9.24
N GLU A 3 23.83 19.33 8.25
CA GLU A 3 22.47 19.21 7.78
C GLU A 3 22.27 17.78 7.27
N VAL A 4 21.42 17.01 7.94
CA VAL A 4 21.02 15.69 7.46
C VAL A 4 20.09 15.92 6.28
N ASP A 5 20.64 15.83 5.07
CA ASP A 5 19.90 15.82 3.81
C ASP A 5 18.94 14.62 3.81
N ILE A 6 17.64 14.92 3.93
CA ILE A 6 16.54 13.94 3.91
C ILE A 6 16.49 13.16 2.58
N GLY A 7 17.22 13.61 1.55
CA GLY A 7 17.45 12.90 0.29
C GLY A 7 18.51 11.77 0.34
N LYS A 8 19.26 11.63 1.44
CA LYS A 8 20.32 10.62 1.58
C LYS A 8 19.75 9.25 1.97
N LEU A 9 19.20 8.58 0.96
CA LEU A 9 19.15 7.13 0.77
C LEU A 9 18.72 6.29 2.00
N ARG A 10 17.41 6.06 2.15
CA ARG A 10 17.02 4.68 2.49
C ARG A 10 17.55 3.83 1.33
N SER A 11 18.38 2.82 1.60
CA SER A 11 18.98 1.94 0.58
C SER A 11 17.98 1.15 -0.28
N SER A 12 16.68 1.43 -0.15
CA SER A 12 15.59 0.83 -0.89
C SER A 12 14.39 1.77 -0.98
N CYS A 13 13.58 1.60 -2.03
CA CYS A 13 12.29 2.27 -2.17
C CYS A 13 11.39 1.93 -0.98
N PRO A 14 10.90 2.91 -0.19
CA PRO A 14 10.04 2.62 0.97
C PRO A 14 8.77 1.86 0.60
N GLY A 15 8.21 2.15 -0.58
CA GLY A 15 7.03 1.46 -1.11
C GLY A 15 7.30 0.02 -1.55
N SER A 16 8.55 -0.41 -1.64
CA SER A 16 8.91 -1.80 -1.94
C SER A 16 8.98 -2.70 -0.70
N THR A 17 8.84 -2.14 0.50
CA THR A 17 9.00 -2.90 1.76
C THR A 17 8.01 -4.04 1.86
N GLU A 18 6.71 -3.77 1.65
CA GLU A 18 5.65 -4.77 1.75
C GLU A 18 5.77 -5.85 0.65
N ILE A 19 6.30 -5.49 -0.53
CA ILE A 19 6.54 -6.45 -1.63
C ILE A 19 7.75 -7.35 -1.33
N LYS A 20 8.82 -6.79 -0.77
CA LYS A 20 10.07 -7.53 -0.50
C LYS A 20 9.99 -8.36 0.77
N ARG A 21 9.15 -7.96 1.71
CA ARG A 21 9.01 -8.56 3.04
C ARG A 21 7.53 -8.60 3.41
N PRO A 22 6.72 -9.38 2.66
CA PRO A 22 5.31 -9.49 2.94
C PRO A 22 5.11 -10.10 4.32
N LYS A 23 4.09 -9.62 5.03
CA LYS A 23 3.72 -10.09 6.36
C LYS A 23 2.22 -10.34 6.41
N PRO A 24 1.76 -11.32 7.20
CA PRO A 24 0.33 -11.49 7.42
C PRO A 24 -0.21 -10.32 8.23
N GLU A 25 -1.36 -9.80 7.79
CA GLU A 25 -2.20 -8.85 8.51
C GLU A 25 -3.58 -9.44 8.66
N TYR A 26 -4.36 -8.92 9.61
CA TYR A 26 -5.66 -9.47 9.94
C TYR A 26 -6.73 -8.38 9.91
N MET A 27 -7.84 -8.69 9.26
CA MET A 27 -8.98 -7.79 9.12
C MET A 27 -10.27 -8.53 9.47
N ILE A 28 -11.26 -7.81 9.99
CA ILE A 28 -12.55 -8.39 10.33
C ILE A 28 -13.45 -8.42 9.09
N CYS A 29 -13.98 -9.60 8.76
CA CYS A 29 -14.96 -9.75 7.70
C CYS A 29 -16.22 -8.95 8.02
N SER A 30 -16.62 -8.04 7.13
CA SER A 30 -17.80 -7.19 7.34
C SER A 30 -19.10 -7.99 7.41
N LYS A 31 -19.16 -9.16 6.74
CA LYS A 31 -20.34 -10.02 6.63
C LYS A 31 -20.51 -10.98 7.81
N CYS A 32 -19.51 -11.82 8.11
CA CYS A 32 -19.63 -12.87 9.15
C CYS A 32 -18.83 -12.58 10.43
N LYS A 33 -18.05 -11.50 10.47
CA LYS A 33 -17.21 -11.09 11.62
C LYS A 33 -16.05 -12.01 11.97
N SER A 34 -15.75 -13.03 11.16
CA SER A 34 -14.51 -13.80 11.31
C SER A 34 -13.28 -12.93 11.02
N GLU A 35 -12.15 -13.34 11.56
CA GLU A 35 -10.86 -12.79 11.19
C GLU A 35 -10.45 -13.34 9.83
N VAL A 36 -9.91 -12.47 8.98
CA VAL A 36 -9.43 -12.80 7.63
C VAL A 36 -7.97 -12.41 7.56
N GLU A 37 -7.10 -13.38 7.29
CA GLU A 37 -5.70 -13.13 6.96
C GLU A 37 -5.62 -12.48 5.57
N ILE A 38 -4.80 -11.44 5.46
CA ILE A 38 -4.44 -10.80 4.19
C ILE A 38 -2.95 -10.47 4.21
N TRP A 39 -2.23 -10.79 3.14
CA TRP A 39 -0.81 -10.44 3.06
C TRP A 39 -0.62 -8.96 2.76
N SER A 40 0.46 -8.38 3.29
CA SER A 40 0.65 -6.94 3.21
C SER A 40 0.81 -6.39 1.80
N ASP A 41 1.22 -7.23 0.84
CA ASP A 41 1.32 -6.97 -0.59
C ASP A 41 0.02 -7.23 -1.39
N GLU A 42 -0.98 -7.86 -0.78
CA GLU A 42 -2.28 -8.11 -1.38
C GLU A 42 -3.21 -6.88 -1.30
N VAL A 43 -4.26 -6.88 -2.13
CA VAL A 43 -5.32 -5.85 -2.15
C VAL A 43 -6.63 -6.35 -1.55
N GLU A 44 -6.84 -7.66 -1.59
CA GLU A 44 -8.05 -8.32 -1.14
C GLU A 44 -7.73 -9.78 -0.79
N ALA A 45 -8.55 -10.35 0.09
CA ALA A 45 -8.49 -11.74 0.50
C ALA A 45 -9.91 -12.30 0.61
N GLU A 46 -10.07 -13.60 0.36
CA GLU A 46 -11.34 -14.28 0.55
C GLU A 46 -11.52 -14.71 2.00
N CYS A 47 -12.68 -14.41 2.59
CA CYS A 47 -13.02 -14.90 3.92
C CYS A 47 -13.28 -16.42 3.87
N GLU A 48 -12.42 -17.21 4.53
CA GLU A 48 -12.54 -18.68 4.56
C GLU A 48 -13.86 -19.18 5.17
N GLU A 49 -14.49 -18.40 6.05
CA GLU A 49 -15.73 -18.77 6.72
C GLU A 49 -17.00 -18.53 5.88
N CYS A 50 -17.00 -17.55 4.96
CA CYS A 50 -18.24 -17.15 4.26
C CYS A 50 -18.08 -16.78 2.78
N GLY A 51 -16.88 -16.93 2.22
CA GLY A 51 -16.53 -16.69 0.81
C GLY A 51 -16.63 -15.22 0.37
N THR A 52 -16.72 -14.28 1.30
CA THR A 52 -16.81 -12.85 0.95
C THR A 52 -15.44 -12.26 0.75
N ILE A 53 -15.25 -11.57 -0.38
CA ILE A 53 -14.02 -10.83 -0.66
C ILE A 53 -13.92 -9.62 0.28
N VAL A 54 -12.88 -9.61 1.12
CA VAL A 54 -12.55 -8.50 2.00
C VAL A 54 -11.44 -7.68 1.36
N LYS A 55 -11.70 -6.40 1.13
CA LYS A 55 -10.74 -5.48 0.49
C LYS A 55 -9.98 -4.69 1.53
N LYS A 56 -8.66 -4.60 1.36
CA LYS A 56 -7.77 -3.78 2.19
C LYS A 56 -7.76 -2.34 1.69
N THR A 57 -8.00 -1.39 2.58
CA THR A 57 -7.81 0.03 2.26
C THR A 57 -6.32 0.35 2.22
N ARG A 58 -5.85 0.89 1.09
CA ARG A 58 -4.45 1.32 0.95
C ARG A 58 -4.31 2.79 1.35
N ASP A 59 -4.17 3.02 2.64
CA ASP A 59 -4.10 4.37 3.22
C ASP A 59 -2.84 5.15 2.82
N ASN A 60 -1.78 4.46 2.36
CA ASN A 60 -0.50 5.09 2.04
C ASN A 60 0.04 4.68 0.66
N LEU A 61 -0.60 5.18 -0.39
CA LEU A 61 -0.09 5.00 -1.75
C LEU A 61 1.20 5.80 -1.96
N CYS A 62 2.23 5.15 -2.54
CA CYS A 62 3.53 5.78 -2.80
C CYS A 62 3.44 7.06 -3.64
N ILE A 63 2.39 7.20 -4.45
CA ILE A 63 2.11 8.40 -5.26
C ILE A 63 1.95 9.67 -4.42
N ASN A 64 1.62 9.55 -3.13
CA ASN A 64 1.39 10.68 -2.23
C ASN A 64 2.69 11.34 -1.76
N TRP A 65 3.80 10.60 -1.70
CA TRP A 65 5.05 11.07 -1.09
C TRP A 65 6.30 10.81 -1.94
N CYS A 66 6.23 9.93 -2.96
CA CYS A 66 7.40 9.55 -3.74
C CYS A 66 7.72 10.59 -4.83
N GLU A 67 8.95 11.14 -4.80
CA GLU A 67 9.45 12.07 -5.82
C GLU A 67 9.51 11.43 -7.23
N TYR A 68 9.70 10.12 -7.31
CA TYR A 68 9.78 9.37 -8.57
C TYR A 68 8.40 8.90 -9.10
N ALA A 69 7.30 9.24 -8.41
CA ALA A 69 5.97 8.76 -8.77
C ALA A 69 5.59 9.09 -10.23
N GLU A 70 5.87 10.31 -10.69
CA GLU A 70 5.57 10.73 -12.07
C GLU A 70 6.35 9.89 -13.08
N LYS A 71 7.62 9.59 -12.79
CA LYS A 71 8.46 8.73 -13.65
C LYS A 71 8.00 7.26 -13.63
N CYS A 72 7.38 6.81 -12.54
CA CYS A 72 6.95 5.43 -12.35
C CYS A 72 5.63 5.11 -13.07
N ILE A 73 4.62 5.98 -12.94
CA ILE A 73 3.26 5.73 -13.46
C ILE A 73 2.82 6.69 -14.56
N GLY A 74 3.63 7.71 -14.86
CA GLY A 74 3.31 8.76 -15.83
C GLY A 74 2.51 9.93 -15.23
N LYS A 75 2.70 11.11 -15.81
CA LYS A 75 2.08 12.37 -15.37
C LYS A 75 0.55 12.34 -15.39
N GLU A 76 -0.04 11.82 -16.46
CA GLU A 76 -1.49 11.75 -16.63
C GLU A 76 -2.15 10.91 -15.52
N LYS A 77 -1.64 9.68 -15.33
CA LYS A 77 -2.14 8.76 -14.31
C LYS A 77 -1.91 9.29 -12.89
N LEU A 78 -0.78 9.93 -12.63
CA LEU A 78 -0.50 10.56 -11.33
C LEU A 78 -1.51 11.68 -11.03
N ASN A 79 -1.82 12.52 -12.01
CA ASN A 79 -2.77 13.61 -11.84
C ASN A 79 -4.19 13.10 -11.61
N ALA A 80 -4.64 12.07 -12.34
CA ALA A 80 -5.95 11.47 -12.15
C ALA A 80 -6.12 10.91 -10.71
N LEU A 81 -5.10 10.21 -10.20
CA LEU A 81 -5.12 9.62 -8.87
C LEU A 81 -5.02 10.67 -7.74
N LYS A 82 -4.26 11.76 -7.95
CA LYS A 82 -4.16 12.86 -6.98
C LYS A 82 -5.36 13.80 -7.00
N GLY A 83 -6.04 13.93 -8.14
CA GLY A 83 -7.18 14.83 -8.35
C GLY A 83 -8.53 14.26 -7.87
N SER A 84 -8.59 12.99 -7.49
CA SER A 84 -9.82 12.32 -7.03
C SER A 84 -10.13 12.56 -5.53
N LYS A 85 -9.84 13.76 -5.03
CA LYS A 85 -9.99 14.12 -3.60
C LYS A 85 -11.36 14.69 -3.28
#